data_AF-A0A1V3X1W0-F1
#
_entry.id   AF-A0A1V3X1W0-F1
#
_cell.length_a   1.000
_cell.length_b   1.000
_cell.length_c   1.000
_cell.angle_alpha   90.00
_cell.angle_beta   90.00
_cell.angle_gamma   90.00
#
_symmetry.space_group_name_H-M   'P 1'
#
loop_
_entity.id
_entity.type
_entity.pdbx_description
1 polymer ?
#
loop_
_entity_poly.entity_id
_entity_poly.type
_entity_poly.pdbx_seq_one_letter_code
_entity_poly.pdbx_strand_id
1 'polypeptide(L)'
;MLNTGDFNAGFINTGLGNSGDSNTGLFNAGSFNSGIGSAVNQSVSNSGFGNTGTGNSGFFNSGTAQSGIGNSGTNFNTGFFNSGGLNSGFANFGGNNTGAFNSGSGWSNSGLFNSGDGGRNSGWVNSGDGGQNSGLHNTGDTSSGGFNTGSGQSGFFR
;
A
#
# COMPACT_ATOMS: atom_id res chain seq x y z
N MET A 1 -31.92 -2.81 -18.00
CA MET A 1 -30.95 -3.91 -17.82
C MET A 1 -30.17 -4.02 -19.12
N LEU A 2 -29.05 -3.29 -19.24
CA LEU A 2 -28.30 -3.17 -20.50
C LEU A 2 -26.88 -3.69 -20.27
N ASN A 3 -26.50 -4.73 -21.01
CA ASN A 3 -25.11 -5.14 -21.17
C ASN A 3 -24.56 -4.52 -22.46
N THR A 4 -23.28 -4.15 -22.46
CA THR A 4 -22.56 -3.62 -23.63
C THR A 4 -21.37 -4.53 -23.95
N GLY A 5 -21.27 -5.02 -25.19
CA GLY A 5 -20.26 -6.01 -25.59
C GLY A 5 -20.78 -7.46 -25.53
N ASP A 6 -19.91 -8.43 -25.85
CA ASP A 6 -20.32 -9.80 -26.17
C ASP A 6 -20.29 -10.76 -24.97
N PHE A 7 -21.15 -11.78 -25.01
CA PHE A 7 -21.21 -12.90 -24.05
C PHE A 7 -21.37 -12.50 -22.57
N ASN A 8 -22.00 -11.35 -22.29
CA ASN A 8 -22.28 -10.93 -20.93
C ASN A 8 -23.61 -11.51 -20.41
N ALA A 9 -23.60 -12.10 -19.20
CA ALA A 9 -24.77 -12.61 -18.49
C ALA A 9 -25.02 -11.81 -17.19
N GLY A 10 -26.28 -11.61 -16.81
CA GLY A 10 -26.66 -10.73 -15.69
C GLY A 10 -26.89 -9.28 -16.12
N PHE A 11 -26.64 -8.29 -15.25
CA PHE A 11 -27.05 -6.89 -15.45
C PHE A 11 -25.90 -5.87 -15.44
N ILE A 12 -25.93 -4.92 -16.39
CA ILE A 12 -25.03 -3.75 -16.42
C ILE A 12 -23.55 -4.15 -16.55
N ASN A 13 -23.28 -5.12 -17.43
CA ASN A 13 -21.92 -5.55 -17.73
C ASN A 13 -21.39 -4.89 -19.01
N THR A 14 -20.15 -4.43 -19.00
CA THR A 14 -19.45 -3.87 -20.17
C THR A 14 -18.20 -4.68 -20.49
N GLY A 15 -18.06 -5.17 -21.71
CA GLY A 15 -16.88 -5.92 -22.17
C GLY A 15 -17.23 -7.32 -22.66
N LEU A 16 -16.39 -8.31 -22.36
CA LEU A 16 -16.49 -9.68 -22.91
C LEU A 16 -16.64 -10.73 -21.81
N GLY A 17 -17.65 -11.58 -21.92
CA GLY A 17 -17.71 -12.82 -21.13
C GLY A 17 -17.91 -12.62 -19.63
N ASN A 18 -18.50 -11.50 -19.20
CA ASN A 18 -18.76 -11.28 -17.78
C ASN A 18 -20.08 -11.94 -17.35
N SER A 19 -20.11 -12.61 -16.19
CA SER A 19 -21.32 -13.05 -15.51
C SER A 19 -21.49 -12.33 -14.18
N GLY A 20 -22.73 -12.09 -13.74
CA GLY A 20 -23.04 -11.31 -12.53
C GLY A 20 -23.46 -9.89 -12.87
N ASP A 21 -23.30 -8.95 -11.94
CA ASP A 21 -23.83 -7.59 -12.11
C ASP A 21 -22.77 -6.49 -12.00
N SER A 22 -22.88 -5.44 -12.83
CA SER A 22 -22.04 -4.24 -12.79
C SER A 22 -20.54 -4.48 -13.01
N ASN A 23 -20.18 -5.40 -13.91
CA ASN A 23 -18.77 -5.65 -14.25
C ASN A 23 -18.32 -4.89 -15.51
N THR A 24 -17.05 -4.46 -15.53
CA THR A 24 -16.38 -3.90 -16.70
C THR A 24 -15.10 -4.68 -16.99
N GLY A 25 -14.90 -5.17 -18.22
CA GLY A 25 -13.68 -5.88 -18.62
C GLY A 25 -13.94 -7.28 -19.16
N LEU A 26 -13.07 -8.25 -18.83
CA LEU A 26 -13.06 -9.56 -19.46
C LEU A 26 -13.24 -10.69 -18.43
N PHE A 27 -14.17 -11.61 -18.67
CA PHE A 27 -14.28 -12.86 -17.91
C PHE A 27 -14.45 -12.69 -16.39
N ASN A 28 -15.13 -11.64 -15.95
CA ASN A 28 -15.47 -11.48 -14.53
C ASN A 28 -16.73 -12.29 -14.21
N ALA A 29 -16.71 -13.14 -13.18
CA ALA A 29 -17.84 -13.97 -12.79
C ALA A 29 -18.60 -13.47 -11.53
N GLY A 30 -18.03 -12.53 -10.77
CA GLY A 30 -18.69 -11.89 -9.63
C GLY A 30 -19.45 -10.62 -9.99
N SER A 31 -19.65 -9.72 -9.03
CA SER A 31 -20.30 -8.40 -9.23
C SER A 31 -19.36 -7.25 -8.86
N PHE A 32 -19.57 -6.10 -9.50
CA PHE A 32 -18.81 -4.85 -9.32
C PHE A 32 -17.34 -4.93 -9.72
N ASN A 33 -16.92 -5.87 -10.57
CA ASN A 33 -15.51 -6.03 -10.96
C ASN A 33 -15.14 -5.15 -12.15
N SER A 34 -14.00 -4.45 -12.10
CA SER A 34 -13.44 -3.74 -13.25
C SER A 34 -12.06 -4.31 -13.60
N GLY A 35 -11.99 -5.27 -14.53
CA GLY A 35 -10.71 -5.93 -14.83
C GLY A 35 -10.86 -7.24 -15.57
N ILE A 36 -9.91 -8.16 -15.34
CA ILE A 36 -9.87 -9.46 -16.00
C ILE A 36 -9.98 -10.57 -14.95
N GLY A 37 -10.92 -11.50 -15.12
CA GLY A 37 -10.92 -12.79 -14.42
C GLY A 37 -11.32 -12.76 -12.94
N SER A 38 -12.05 -11.75 -12.47
CA SER A 38 -12.50 -11.71 -11.07
C SER A 38 -13.76 -12.53 -10.85
N ALA A 39 -13.70 -13.56 -10.01
CA ALA A 39 -14.84 -14.45 -9.70
C ALA A 39 -15.63 -14.07 -8.44
N VAL A 40 -15.27 -12.99 -7.76
CA VAL A 40 -15.79 -12.63 -6.44
C VAL A 40 -16.69 -11.39 -6.51
N ASN A 41 -17.78 -11.38 -5.73
CA ASN A 41 -18.63 -10.20 -5.55
C ASN A 41 -17.90 -9.17 -4.68
N GLN A 42 -17.66 -7.99 -5.22
CA GLN A 42 -17.01 -6.91 -4.48
C GLN A 42 -18.05 -6.02 -3.80
N SER A 43 -17.77 -5.58 -2.58
CA SER A 43 -18.57 -4.53 -1.93
C SER A 43 -18.35 -3.17 -2.58
N VAL A 44 -17.17 -2.95 -3.18
CA VAL A 44 -16.78 -1.76 -3.95
C VAL A 44 -15.86 -2.20 -5.08
N SER A 45 -15.96 -1.57 -6.26
CA SER A 45 -15.21 -2.01 -7.44
C SER A 45 -13.70 -2.07 -7.24
N ASN A 46 -13.14 -3.25 -7.50
CA ASN A 46 -11.70 -3.41 -7.71
C ASN A 46 -11.38 -3.16 -9.18
N SER A 47 -10.30 -2.41 -9.44
CA SER A 47 -9.76 -2.15 -10.77
C SER A 47 -8.45 -2.92 -10.99
N GLY A 48 -8.31 -3.60 -12.13
CA GLY A 48 -7.09 -4.31 -12.51
C GLY A 48 -7.15 -5.83 -12.28
N PHE A 49 -6.03 -6.46 -11.94
CA PHE A 49 -5.91 -7.93 -11.94
C PHE A 49 -5.38 -8.50 -10.62
N GLY A 50 -5.92 -9.63 -10.19
CA GLY A 50 -5.41 -10.36 -9.02
C GLY A 50 -5.61 -9.64 -7.68
N ASN A 51 -6.46 -8.61 -7.62
CA ASN A 51 -6.75 -7.92 -6.37
C ASN A 51 -7.75 -8.70 -5.51
N THR A 52 -7.51 -8.79 -4.21
CA THR A 52 -8.39 -9.40 -3.21
C THR A 52 -8.77 -8.38 -2.13
N GLY A 53 -10.00 -8.39 -1.63
CA GLY A 53 -10.52 -7.35 -0.75
C GLY A 53 -11.26 -6.25 -1.53
N THR A 54 -11.33 -5.01 -1.04
CA THR A 54 -12.28 -3.99 -1.57
C THR A 54 -11.61 -2.67 -1.97
N GLY A 55 -12.07 -2.08 -3.07
CA GLY A 55 -11.61 -0.76 -3.53
C GLY A 55 -10.13 -0.71 -3.95
N ASN A 56 -9.58 -1.85 -4.39
CA ASN A 56 -8.19 -1.94 -4.82
C ASN A 56 -8.03 -1.58 -6.30
N SER A 57 -6.94 -0.90 -6.64
CA SER A 57 -6.57 -0.53 -8.00
C SER A 57 -5.16 -1.03 -8.34
N GLY A 58 -5.00 -1.70 -9.47
CA GLY A 58 -3.71 -2.20 -9.96
C GLY A 58 -3.61 -3.72 -9.93
N PHE A 59 -2.50 -4.26 -9.44
CA PHE A 59 -2.16 -5.68 -9.60
C PHE A 59 -1.85 -6.36 -8.26
N PHE A 60 -2.45 -7.52 -8.02
CA PHE A 60 -2.08 -8.38 -6.89
C PHE A 60 -2.16 -7.72 -5.51
N ASN A 61 -2.99 -6.70 -5.34
CA ASN A 61 -3.18 -6.07 -4.04
C ASN A 61 -4.14 -6.88 -3.17
N SER A 62 -3.91 -6.90 -1.86
CA SER A 62 -4.73 -7.60 -0.88
C SER A 62 -5.19 -6.65 0.24
N GLY A 63 -6.48 -6.60 0.53
CA GLY A 63 -7.03 -5.78 1.59
C GLY A 63 -7.90 -4.64 1.07
N THR A 64 -7.85 -3.47 1.71
CA THR A 64 -8.81 -2.39 1.42
C THR A 64 -8.11 -1.12 0.94
N ALA A 65 -8.62 -0.54 -0.14
CA ALA A 65 -8.18 0.74 -0.71
C ALA A 65 -6.69 0.77 -1.13
N GLN A 66 -6.17 -0.33 -1.66
CA GLN A 66 -4.78 -0.44 -2.11
C GLN A 66 -4.62 0.07 -3.55
N SER A 67 -3.53 0.77 -3.86
CA SER A 67 -3.24 1.29 -5.19
C SER A 67 -1.82 0.92 -5.65
N GLY A 68 -1.68 0.29 -6.81
CA GLY A 68 -0.39 -0.10 -7.37
C GLY A 68 -0.22 -1.61 -7.43
N ILE A 69 0.91 -2.16 -6.97
CA ILE A 69 1.23 -3.58 -7.13
C ILE A 69 1.57 -4.24 -5.81
N GLY A 70 0.93 -5.37 -5.50
CA GLY A 70 1.36 -6.23 -4.40
C GLY A 70 1.23 -5.62 -3.02
N ASN A 71 0.43 -4.56 -2.85
CA ASN A 71 0.23 -3.96 -1.53
C ASN A 71 -0.72 -4.83 -0.70
N SER A 72 -0.54 -4.83 0.62
CA SER A 72 -1.28 -5.65 1.55
C SER A 72 -1.69 -4.87 2.80
N GLY A 73 -2.86 -5.18 3.36
CA GLY A 73 -3.26 -4.73 4.69
C GLY A 73 -4.51 -3.85 4.70
N THR A 74 -4.64 -3.06 5.75
CA THR A 74 -5.79 -2.19 5.98
C THR A 74 -5.40 -0.75 5.76
N ASN A 75 -6.27 0.02 5.12
CA ASN A 75 -6.07 1.44 4.80
C ASN A 75 -5.16 1.66 3.60
N PHE A 76 -5.25 2.86 3.03
CA PHE A 76 -4.70 3.19 1.72
C PHE A 76 -3.19 3.01 1.66
N ASN A 77 -2.68 1.98 0.98
CA ASN A 77 -1.29 1.97 0.55
C ASN A 77 -1.20 2.26 -0.94
N THR A 78 -0.18 3.01 -1.35
CA THR A 78 0.09 3.34 -2.75
C THR A 78 1.53 2.97 -3.14
N GLY A 79 1.71 2.42 -4.33
CA GLY A 79 3.01 2.01 -4.85
C GLY A 79 3.15 0.49 -4.90
N PHE A 80 4.25 -0.05 -4.40
CA PHE A 80 4.65 -1.44 -4.64
C PHE A 80 4.98 -2.15 -3.33
N PHE A 81 4.40 -3.33 -3.11
CA PHE A 81 4.76 -4.25 -2.03
C PHE A 81 4.66 -3.68 -0.61
N ASN A 82 3.86 -2.64 -0.38
CA ASN A 82 3.67 -2.10 0.96
C ASN A 82 2.79 -3.05 1.80
N SER A 83 3.02 -3.11 3.10
CA SER A 83 2.23 -3.90 4.04
C SER A 83 1.81 -3.09 5.26
N GLY A 84 0.54 -3.18 5.65
CA GLY A 84 -0.05 -2.39 6.73
C GLY A 84 -0.97 -1.32 6.16
N GLY A 85 -0.78 -0.05 6.53
CA GLY A 85 -1.69 1.02 6.12
C GLY A 85 -1.03 2.39 5.93
N LEU A 86 -1.61 3.21 5.06
CA LEU A 86 -1.15 4.60 4.82
C LEU A 86 0.29 4.69 4.32
N ASN A 87 0.82 3.63 3.70
CA ASN A 87 2.17 3.62 3.16
C ASN A 87 2.20 4.08 1.70
N SER A 88 3.25 4.79 1.31
CA SER A 88 3.47 5.29 -0.05
C SER A 88 4.89 4.96 -0.52
N GLY A 89 5.03 4.28 -1.65
CA GLY A 89 6.33 3.95 -2.25
C GLY A 89 6.57 2.45 -2.33
N PHE A 90 7.74 1.98 -1.93
CA PHE A 90 8.20 0.60 -2.20
C PHE A 90 8.50 -0.18 -0.92
N ALA A 91 7.82 -1.29 -0.70
CA ALA A 91 8.10 -2.24 0.38
C ALA A 91 8.19 -1.60 1.77
N ASN A 92 7.28 -0.69 2.10
CA ASN A 92 7.16 -0.19 3.46
C ASN A 92 6.25 -1.08 4.31
N PHE A 93 6.57 -1.24 5.58
CA PHE A 93 5.86 -2.10 6.53
C PHE A 93 5.34 -1.31 7.73
N GLY A 94 4.10 -1.57 8.15
CA GLY A 94 3.47 -0.84 9.25
C GLY A 94 2.60 0.31 8.76
N GLY A 95 2.77 1.49 9.34
CA GLY A 95 1.83 2.61 9.21
C GLY A 95 2.49 3.90 8.74
N ASN A 96 1.84 4.62 7.81
CA ASN A 96 2.15 6.02 7.46
C ASN A 96 3.54 6.25 6.83
N ASN A 97 4.19 5.24 6.27
CA ASN A 97 5.55 5.39 5.76
C ASN A 97 5.57 5.89 4.32
N THR A 98 6.52 6.77 3.98
CA THR A 98 6.77 7.25 2.61
C THR A 98 8.20 6.97 2.18
N GLY A 99 8.38 6.46 0.96
CA GLY A 99 9.70 6.11 0.43
C GLY A 99 9.85 4.60 0.28
N ALA A 100 10.97 4.03 0.69
CA ALA A 100 11.19 2.60 0.52
C ALA A 100 11.78 1.89 1.73
N PHE A 101 11.34 0.65 1.95
CA PHE A 101 11.87 -0.23 3.00
C PHE A 101 11.78 0.35 4.41
N ASN A 102 10.87 1.30 4.66
CA ASN A 102 10.66 1.81 6.00
C ASN A 102 9.78 0.83 6.80
N SER A 103 10.03 0.71 8.09
CA SER A 103 9.22 -0.07 9.02
C SER A 103 8.87 0.75 10.26
N GLY A 104 7.64 0.60 10.75
CA GLY A 104 7.19 1.29 11.95
C GLY A 104 5.71 1.62 11.86
N SER A 105 5.04 1.65 13.01
CA SER A 105 3.58 1.70 13.08
C SER A 105 2.99 2.93 13.77
N GLY A 106 3.76 3.68 14.56
CA GLY A 106 3.24 4.81 15.33
C GLY A 106 3.10 6.10 14.52
N TRP A 107 4.14 6.54 13.82
CA TRP A 107 4.13 7.76 12.99
C TRP A 107 4.86 7.57 11.66
N SER A 108 4.74 8.56 10.76
CA SER A 108 5.30 8.47 9.42
C SER A 108 6.82 8.46 9.40
N ASN A 109 7.42 7.42 8.83
CA ASN A 109 8.81 7.49 8.37
C ASN A 109 8.87 7.99 6.93
N SER A 110 9.92 8.72 6.57
CA SER A 110 10.16 9.25 5.23
C SER A 110 11.59 8.94 4.79
N GLY A 111 11.74 8.40 3.58
CA GLY A 111 13.05 8.09 3.00
C GLY A 111 13.27 6.59 2.87
N LEU A 112 14.45 6.10 3.23
CA LEU A 112 14.89 4.74 2.93
C LEU A 112 15.29 3.99 4.19
N PHE A 113 14.81 2.75 4.35
CA PHE A 113 15.28 1.84 5.39
C PHE A 113 15.17 2.38 6.83
N ASN A 114 14.26 3.32 7.09
CA ASN A 114 14.07 3.78 8.47
C ASN A 114 13.21 2.78 9.23
N SER A 115 13.58 2.47 10.48
CA SER A 115 12.83 1.59 11.36
C SER A 115 12.50 2.27 12.69
N GLY A 116 11.39 1.89 13.30
CA GLY A 116 11.03 2.37 14.63
C GLY A 116 9.55 2.67 14.78
N ASP A 117 8.95 2.15 15.85
CA ASP A 117 7.51 2.33 16.08
C ASP A 117 7.14 3.77 16.41
N GLY A 118 8.00 4.54 17.05
CA GLY A 118 7.82 5.97 17.30
C GLY A 118 7.79 6.82 16.02
N GLY A 119 8.22 6.25 14.89
CA GLY A 119 8.14 6.85 13.57
C GLY A 119 8.89 8.17 13.45
N ARG A 120 8.45 9.06 12.54
CA ARG A 120 9.06 10.39 12.30
C ARG A 120 10.55 10.33 11.93
N ASN A 121 11.04 9.19 11.48
CA ASN A 121 12.37 9.08 10.97
C ASN A 121 12.41 9.63 9.54
N SER A 122 13.31 10.55 9.24
CA SER A 122 13.47 11.17 7.93
C SER A 122 14.90 11.00 7.42
N GLY A 123 15.08 10.35 6.29
CA GLY A 123 16.40 10.10 5.72
C GLY A 123 16.64 8.62 5.54
N TRP A 124 17.87 8.17 5.74
CA TRP A 124 18.30 6.84 5.36
C TRP A 124 18.78 6.04 6.58
N VAL A 125 18.26 4.84 6.76
CA VAL A 125 18.76 3.85 7.74
C VAL A 125 18.68 4.32 9.20
N ASN A 126 17.75 5.22 9.54
CA ASN A 126 17.58 5.60 10.94
C ASN A 126 16.76 4.55 11.70
N SER A 127 17.12 4.24 12.94
CA SER A 127 16.44 3.24 13.76
C SER A 127 16.23 3.71 15.20
N GLY A 128 15.16 3.26 15.84
CA GLY A 128 14.90 3.54 17.25
C GLY A 128 13.41 3.51 17.57
N ASP A 129 13.05 2.91 18.71
CA ASP A 129 11.64 2.69 19.08
C ASP A 129 10.87 3.98 19.32
N GLY A 130 11.52 5.08 19.75
CA GLY A 130 10.92 6.41 19.89
C GLY A 130 11.04 7.27 18.63
N GLY A 131 11.92 6.88 17.70
CA GLY A 131 12.06 7.47 16.37
C GLY A 131 12.52 8.92 16.38
N GLN A 132 11.96 9.76 15.50
CA GLN A 132 12.29 11.19 15.38
C GLN A 132 13.74 11.46 14.95
N ASN A 133 14.35 10.51 14.24
CA ASN A 133 15.69 10.69 13.72
C ASN A 133 15.68 11.36 12.35
N SER A 134 16.69 12.19 12.06
CA SER A 134 16.85 12.82 10.77
C SER A 134 18.27 12.70 10.23
N GLY A 135 18.41 12.28 8.98
CA GLY A 135 19.69 12.13 8.28
C GLY A 135 20.06 10.67 8.03
N LEU A 136 21.33 10.31 8.24
CA LEU A 136 21.90 9.03 7.79
C LEU A 136 22.32 8.18 8.98
N HIS A 137 21.65 7.06 9.19
CA HIS A 137 22.08 6.03 10.14
C HIS A 137 22.23 6.55 11.57
N ASN A 138 21.19 7.19 12.09
CA ASN A 138 21.09 7.45 13.53
C ASN A 138 20.35 6.29 14.20
N THR A 139 20.87 5.82 15.33
CA THR A 139 20.24 4.81 16.19
C THR A 139 19.87 5.44 17.53
N GLY A 140 18.71 5.11 18.09
CA GLY A 140 18.15 5.80 19.27
C GLY A 140 17.07 6.78 18.83
N ASP A 141 16.77 7.80 19.64
CA ASP A 141 15.62 8.68 19.37
C ASP A 141 16.00 10.15 19.30
N THR A 142 15.28 10.93 18.49
CA THR A 142 15.43 12.40 18.44
C THR A 142 16.84 12.85 18.05
N SER A 143 17.49 12.13 17.13
CA SER A 143 18.84 12.44 16.67
C SER A 143 18.85 13.07 15.27
N SER A 144 19.80 13.97 14.99
CA SER A 144 19.96 14.60 13.68
C SER A 144 21.40 14.52 13.17
N GLY A 145 21.59 14.37 11.86
CA GLY A 145 22.90 14.21 11.24
C GLY A 145 23.16 12.75 10.87
N GLY A 146 24.31 12.18 11.23
CA GLY A 146 24.52 10.77 10.86
C GLY A 146 25.53 9.99 11.67
N PHE A 147 25.33 8.67 11.69
CA PHE A 147 26.13 7.73 12.46
C PHE A 147 26.12 8.04 13.97
N ASN A 148 24.99 8.54 14.47
CA ASN A 148 24.77 8.83 15.88
C ASN A 148 24.20 7.61 16.61
N THR A 149 24.62 7.40 17.86
CA THR A 149 24.19 6.29 18.71
C THR A 149 23.67 6.77 20.06
N GLY A 150 22.36 6.65 20.27
CA GLY A 150 21.67 7.16 21.45
C GLY A 150 20.75 8.32 21.11
N SER A 151 20.14 8.89 22.16
CA SER A 151 19.04 9.84 21.99
C SER A 151 19.47 11.30 22.12
N GLY A 152 18.82 12.19 21.37
CA GLY A 152 19.00 13.64 21.47
C GLY A 152 20.31 14.15 20.89
N GLN A 153 20.88 13.44 19.92
CA GLN A 153 22.17 13.81 19.33
C GLN A 153 21.99 14.71 18.11
N SER A 154 23.02 15.45 17.77
CA SER A 154 23.06 16.26 16.55
C SER A 154 24.46 16.19 15.96
N GLY A 155 24.63 16.17 14.64
CA GLY A 155 25.96 16.08 14.02
C GLY A 155 26.35 14.66 13.62
N PHE A 156 27.65 14.35 13.64
CA PHE A 156 28.17 13.08 13.13
C PHE A 156 28.95 12.30 14.18
N PHE A 157 28.79 10.98 14.19
CA PHE A 157 29.56 10.04 15.01
C PHE A 157 29.46 10.32 16.51
N ARG A 158 28.24 10.57 17.01
CA ARG A 158 27.98 10.82 18.44
C ARG A 158 27.46 9.60 19.19
#